data_AF-A0A7S1W0E0-F1
#
_entry.id   AF-A0A7S1W0E0-F1
#
_cell.length_a   1.000
_cell.length_b   1.000
_cell.length_c   1.000
_cell.angle_alpha   90.00
_cell.angle_beta   90.00
_cell.angle_gamma   90.00
#
_symmetry.space_group_name_H-M   'P 1'
#
loop_
_entity.id
_entity.type
_entity.pdbx_description
1 polymer ?
#
loop_
_entity_poly.entity_id
_entity_poly.type
_entity_poly.pdbx_seq_one_letter_code
_entity_poly.pdbx_strand_id
1 'polypeptide(L)'
;WAIGNIAGGSVDFRDNILSLGAMPLLIQAISIPVSKVTILCNALWALSNLCRTKPPPTLDAVAVALPTLAGLLDHSDTHVKTDACWAISYISDGPIERIQRV
;
A
#
# COMPACT_ATOMS: atom_id res chain seq x y z
N TRP A 1 -2.10 0.80 11.73
CA TRP A 1 -3.38 1.41 12.13
C TRP A 1 -3.33 2.94 12.12
N ALA A 2 -2.69 3.63 13.09
CA ALA A 2 -2.67 5.11 13.13
C ALA A 2 -2.18 5.76 11.83
N ILE A 3 -1.09 5.24 11.25
CA ILE A 3 -0.53 5.70 9.97
C ILE A 3 -1.59 5.69 8.84
N GLY A 4 -2.36 4.60 8.72
CA GLY A 4 -3.37 4.49 7.67
C GLY A 4 -4.52 5.47 7.84
N ASN A 5 -4.94 5.76 9.08
CA ASN A 5 -5.95 6.78 9.36
C ASN A 5 -5.46 8.19 8.96
N ILE A 6 -4.23 8.53 9.33
CA ILE A 6 -3.63 9.83 9.02
C ILE A 6 -3.45 9.99 7.49
N ALA A 7 -2.89 8.98 6.83
CA ALA A 7 -2.68 8.98 5.38
C ALA A 7 -4.00 9.01 4.59
N GLY A 8 -5.03 8.29 5.06
CA GLY A 8 -6.31 8.21 4.38
C GLY A 8 -7.15 9.48 4.43
N GLY A 9 -6.86 10.40 5.36
CA GLY A 9 -7.64 11.62 5.61
C GLY A 9 -7.11 12.90 4.97
N SER A 10 -5.85 12.94 4.54
CA SER A 10 -5.24 14.13 3.93
C SER A 10 -4.14 13.77 2.94
N VAL A 11 -4.16 14.44 1.79
CA VAL A 11 -3.12 14.37 0.75
C VAL A 11 -1.77 14.82 1.31
N ASP A 12 -1.74 15.94 2.03
CA ASP A 12 -0.50 16.50 2.59
C ASP A 12 0.12 15.54 3.63
N PHE A 13 -0.71 14.93 4.47
CA PHE A 13 -0.20 13.98 5.47
C PHE A 13 0.25 12.67 4.83
N ARG A 14 -0.47 12.16 3.83
CA ARG A 14 -0.01 11.01 3.04
C ARG A 14 1.37 11.27 2.45
N ASP A 15 1.55 12.41 1.78
CA ASP A 15 2.80 12.72 1.08
C ASP A 15 3.96 12.94 2.07
N ASN A 16 3.70 13.55 3.22
CA ASN A 16 4.69 13.66 4.30
C ASN A 16 5.05 12.27 4.88
N ILE A 17 4.08 11.38 5.08
CA ILE A 17 4.34 10.02 5.55
C ILE A 17 5.20 9.24 4.52
N LEU A 18 4.93 9.41 3.23
CA LEU A 18 5.72 8.80 2.16
C LEU A 18 7.16 9.35 2.15
N SER A 19 7.34 10.67 2.28
CA SER A 19 8.67 11.30 2.29
C SER A 19 9.53 10.88 3.49
N LEU A 20 8.89 10.53 4.61
CA LEU A 20 9.54 9.97 5.80
C LEU A 20 9.92 8.49 5.67
N GLY A 21 9.74 7.87 4.50
CA GLY A 21 10.17 6.49 4.25
C GLY A 21 9.22 5.43 4.82
N ALA A 22 7.95 5.75 5.02
CA ALA A 22 6.99 4.78 5.56
C ALA A 22 6.75 3.57 4.65
N MET A 23 6.83 3.74 3.33
CA MET A 23 6.52 2.67 2.36
C MET A 23 7.47 1.46 2.50
N PRO A 24 8.81 1.61 2.49
CA PRO A 24 9.72 0.50 2.77
C PRO A 24 9.49 -0.19 4.12
N LEU A 25 9.16 0.57 5.17
CA LEU A 25 8.90 0.02 6.52
C LEU A 25 7.62 -0.82 6.56
N LEU A 26 6.57 -0.39 5.85
CA LEU A 26 5.32 -1.14 5.74
C LEU A 26 5.52 -2.42 4.92
N ILE A 27 6.28 -2.35 3.82
CA ILE A 27 6.66 -3.53 3.04
C ILE A 27 7.39 -4.53 3.94
N GLN A 28 8.40 -4.06 4.69
CA GLN A 28 9.13 -4.92 5.62
C GLN A 28 8.19 -5.59 6.63
N ALA A 29 7.27 -4.85 7.23
CA ALA A 29 6.32 -5.38 8.20
C ALA A 29 5.38 -6.46 7.62
N ILE A 30 4.97 -6.29 6.35
CA ILE A 30 4.13 -7.25 5.62
C ILE A 30 4.92 -8.54 5.30
N SER A 31 6.20 -8.42 4.95
CA SER A 31 7.02 -9.56 4.53
C SER A 31 7.55 -10.42 5.68
N ILE A 32 7.28 -10.09 6.95
CA ILE A 32 7.74 -10.89 8.10
C ILE A 32 6.95 -12.22 8.16
N PRO A 33 7.60 -13.39 7.96
CA PRO A 33 6.91 -14.68 7.85
C PRO A 33 6.12 -15.10 9.09
N VAL A 34 6.50 -14.58 10.26
CA VAL A 34 5.91 -14.92 11.57
C VAL A 34 5.04 -13.79 12.13
N SER A 35 4.73 -12.77 11.32
CA SER A 35 3.87 -11.68 11.76
C SER A 35 2.47 -12.20 12.09
N LYS A 36 1.90 -11.69 13.19
CA LYS A 36 0.49 -11.94 13.51
C LYS A 36 -0.36 -11.41 12.35
N VAL A 37 -1.37 -12.16 11.92
CA VAL A 37 -2.31 -11.75 10.84
C VAL A 37 -2.84 -10.34 11.07
N THR A 38 -3.15 -9.97 12.32
CA THR A 38 -3.59 -8.61 12.67
C THR A 38 -2.57 -7.52 12.33
N ILE A 39 -1.27 -7.79 12.46
CA ILE A 39 -0.21 -6.85 12.09
C ILE A 39 -0.14 -6.73 10.58
N LEU A 40 -0.15 -7.87 9.88
CA LEU A 40 -0.12 -7.92 8.42
C LEU A 40 -1.31 -7.14 7.81
N CYS A 41 -2.54 -7.39 8.27
CA CYS A 41 -3.72 -6.67 7.79
C CYS A 41 -3.62 -5.16 8.10
N ASN A 42 -3.16 -4.78 9.29
CA ASN A 42 -3.00 -3.37 9.64
C ASN A 42 -1.92 -2.64 8.84
N ALA A 43 -0.85 -3.34 8.47
CA ALA A 43 0.23 -2.79 7.64
C ALA A 43 -0.22 -2.67 6.19
N LEU A 44 -0.87 -3.70 5.66
CA LEU A 44 -1.40 -3.71 4.29
C LEU A 44 -2.51 -2.66 4.10
N TRP A 45 -3.41 -2.52 5.07
CA TRP A 45 -4.43 -1.48 5.07
C TRP A 45 -3.83 -0.07 5.14
N ALA A 46 -2.75 0.13 5.90
CA ALA A 46 -2.05 1.41 5.92
C ALA A 46 -1.37 1.69 4.57
N LEU A 47 -0.76 0.68 3.96
CA LEU A 47 -0.14 0.76 2.64
C LEU A 47 -1.18 1.10 1.57
N SER A 48 -2.34 0.44 1.54
CA SER A 48 -3.39 0.73 0.57
C SER A 48 -3.91 2.17 0.68
N ASN A 49 -4.03 2.71 1.90
CA ASN A 49 -4.37 4.11 2.12
C ASN A 49 -3.31 5.09 1.61
N LEU A 50 -2.02 4.73 1.67
CA LEU A 50 -0.95 5.53 1.07
C LEU A 50 -1.06 5.61 -0.45
N CYS A 51 -1.73 4.66 -1.10
CA CYS A 51 -1.93 4.66 -2.55
C CYS A 51 -3.21 5.40 -3.00
N ARG A 52 -4.20 5.57 -2.12
CA ARG A 52 -5.61 5.83 -2.48
C ARG A 52 -5.94 7.26 -2.92
N THR A 53 -5.50 8.26 -2.17
CA THR A 53 -6.11 9.60 -2.22
C THR A 53 -5.76 10.36 -3.50
N LYS A 54 -6.63 11.27 -3.96
CA LYS A 54 -6.41 12.13 -5.13
C LYS A 54 -6.00 13.56 -4.71
N PRO A 55 -5.07 14.22 -5.41
CA PRO A 55 -4.26 13.70 -6.52
C PRO A 55 -3.37 12.53 -6.06
N PRO A 56 -3.11 11.53 -6.92
CA PRO A 56 -2.41 10.32 -6.50
C PRO A 56 -0.96 10.64 -6.10
N PRO A 57 -0.35 9.83 -5.22
CA PRO A 57 1.07 9.98 -4.91
C PRO A 57 1.92 9.73 -6.16
N THR A 58 3.17 10.20 -6.12
CA THR A 58 4.15 9.91 -7.18
C THR A 58 4.27 8.41 -7.41
N LEU A 59 4.28 7.96 -8.66
CA LEU A 59 4.31 6.54 -8.99
C LEU A 59 5.51 5.82 -8.34
N ASP A 60 6.69 6.43 -8.34
CA ASP A 60 7.90 5.82 -7.77
C ASP A 60 7.78 5.54 -6.26
N ALA A 61 7.12 6.43 -5.51
CA ALA A 61 6.93 6.27 -4.07
C ALA A 61 6.04 5.06 -3.70
N VAL A 62 5.16 4.63 -4.61
CA VAL A 62 4.20 3.54 -4.35
C VAL A 62 4.46 2.28 -5.17
N ALA A 63 5.07 2.39 -6.35
CA ALA A 63 5.35 1.24 -7.22
C ALA A 63 6.33 0.23 -6.59
N VAL A 64 7.17 0.67 -5.65
CA VAL A 64 8.06 -0.22 -4.87
C VAL A 64 7.29 -1.30 -4.10
N ALA A 65 6.01 -1.08 -3.79
CA ALA A 65 5.17 -2.06 -3.11
C ALA A 65 4.66 -3.19 -4.02
N LEU A 66 4.66 -3.01 -5.35
CA LEU A 66 4.02 -3.94 -6.29
C LEU A 66 4.49 -5.40 -6.17
N PRO A 67 5.79 -5.70 -6.05
CA PRO A 67 6.22 -7.10 -5.88
C PRO A 67 5.66 -7.75 -4.60
N THR A 68 5.55 -6.97 -3.52
CA THR A 68 4.98 -7.45 -2.25
C THR A 68 3.48 -7.65 -2.39
N LEU A 69 2.77 -6.71 -3.02
CA LEU A 69 1.33 -6.80 -3.25
C LEU A 69 0.97 -7.99 -4.16
N ALA A 70 1.74 -8.21 -5.23
CA ALA A 70 1.56 -9.34 -6.14
C ALA A 70 1.71 -10.69 -5.42
N GLY A 71 2.71 -10.81 -4.54
CA GLY A 71 2.93 -12.01 -3.72
C GLY A 71 1.80 -12.31 -2.72
N LEU A 72 0.93 -11.34 -2.43
CA LEU A 72 -0.22 -11.49 -1.53
C LEU A 72 -1.52 -11.90 -2.24
N LEU A 73 -1.54 -11.91 -3.58
CA LEU A 73 -2.76 -12.24 -4.34
C LEU A 73 -3.21 -13.69 -4.18
N ASP A 74 -2.27 -14.60 -3.88
CA ASP A 74 -2.53 -16.02 -3.61
C ASP A 74 -2.68 -16.32 -2.11
N HIS A 75 -2.76 -15.31 -1.25
CA HIS A 75 -2.86 -15.51 0.19
C HIS A 75 -4.18 -16.20 0.58
N SER A 76 -4.13 -17.08 1.58
CA SER A 76 -5.29 -17.87 2.02
C SER A 76 -6.40 -17.00 2.64
N ASP A 77 -6.00 -15.96 3.38
CA ASP A 77 -6.90 -14.95 3.95
C ASP A 77 -7.44 -13.99 2.87
N THR A 78 -8.76 -13.97 2.69
CA THR A 78 -9.45 -13.12 1.71
C THR A 78 -9.35 -11.62 2.04
N HIS A 79 -9.23 -11.24 3.32
CA HIS A 79 -9.06 -9.84 3.69
C HIS A 79 -7.73 -9.29 3.19
N VAL A 80 -6.67 -10.09 3.29
CA VAL A 80 -5.34 -9.78 2.76
C VAL A 80 -5.39 -9.58 1.24
N LYS A 81 -6.03 -10.51 0.52
CA LYS A 81 -6.21 -10.38 -0.94
C LYS A 81 -6.98 -9.12 -1.31
N THR A 82 -8.04 -8.82 -0.57
CA THR A 82 -8.89 -7.65 -0.82
C THR A 82 -8.11 -6.34 -0.70
N ASP A 83 -7.36 -6.17 0.39
CA ASP A 83 -6.56 -4.95 0.58
C ASP A 83 -5.39 -4.84 -0.39
N ALA A 84 -4.78 -5.98 -0.78
CA ALA A 84 -3.76 -6.01 -1.83
C ALA A 84 -4.33 -5.55 -3.18
N CYS A 85 -5.50 -6.05 -3.56
CA CYS A 85 -6.21 -5.64 -4.78
C CYS A 85 -6.60 -4.16 -4.76
N TRP A 86 -7.04 -3.63 -3.62
CA TRP A 86 -7.31 -2.19 -3.48
C TRP A 86 -6.04 -1.35 -3.69
N ALA A 87 -4.93 -1.74 -3.06
CA ALA A 87 -3.67 -1.03 -3.26
C ALA A 87 -3.24 -1.03 -4.73
N ILE A 88 -3.31 -2.18 -5.40
CA ILE A 88 -2.97 -2.31 -6.82
C ILE A 88 -3.89 -1.44 -7.68
N SER A 89 -5.21 -1.47 -7.44
CA SER A 89 -6.16 -0.68 -8.24
C SER A 89 -5.87 0.82 -8.14
N TYR A 90 -5.50 1.31 -6.95
CA TYR A 90 -5.10 2.71 -6.76
C TYR A 90 -3.76 3.07 -7.43
N ILE A 91 -2.81 2.13 -7.49
CA ILE A 91 -1.54 2.33 -8.18
C ILE A 91 -1.76 2.38 -9.70
N SER A 92 -2.57 1.47 -10.24
CA SER A 92 -2.86 1.40 -11.69
C SER A 92 -3.79 2.51 -12.19
N ASP A 93 -4.56 3.16 -11.30
CA ASP A 93 -5.50 4.20 -11.69
C ASP A 93 -4.76 5.47 -12.15
N GLY A 94 -4.85 5.78 -13.44
CA GLY A 94 -4.27 6.96 -14.06
C GLY A 94 -3.80 6.73 -15.51
N PRO A 95 -2.85 7.56 -15.98
CA PRO A 95 -2.24 7.45 -17.30
C PRO A 95 -1.59 6.09 -17.59
N ILE A 96 -1.28 5.83 -18.87
CA ILE A 96 -0.78 4.54 -19.36
C ILE A 96 0.51 4.08 -18.64
N GLU A 97 1.34 5.01 -18.19
CA GLU A 97 2.58 4.72 -17.46
C GLU A 97 2.31 4.00 -16.15
N ARG A 98 1.18 4.29 -15.49
CA ARG A 98 0.76 3.59 -14.26
C ARG A 98 0.26 2.18 -14.55
N ILE A 99 -0.48 2.01 -15.64
CA ILE A 99 -0.99 0.71 -16.09
C ILE A 99 0.19 -0.21 -16.45
N GLN A 100 1.18 0.30 -17.19
CA GLN A 100 2.36 -0.46 -17.59
C GLN A 100 3.27 -0.85 -16.43
N ARG A 101 3.10 -0.24 -15.25
CA ARG A 101 3.92 -0.52 -14.08
C ARG A 101 3.46 -1.74 -13.29
N VAL A 102 2.18 -2.11 -13.43
CA VAL A 102 1.49 -3.18 -12.68
C VAL A 102 1.48 -4.48 -13.47
#